data_AF-A0A918KVA1-F1
#
_entry.id   AF-A0A918KVA1-F1
#
_cell.length_a   1.000
_cell.length_b   1.000
_cell.length_c   1.000
_cell.angle_alpha   90.00
_cell.angle_beta   90.00
_cell.angle_gamma   90.00
#
_symmetry.space_group_name_H-M   'P 1'
#
loop_
_entity.id
_entity.type
_entity.pdbx_description
1 polymer ?
#
loop_
_entity_poly.entity_id
_entity_poly.type
_entity_poly.pdbx_seq_one_letter_code
_entity_poly.pdbx_strand_id
1 'polypeptide(L)'
;MTPTALAPIALSPAVVVFDYGEVISREPGPADRAALLARARVSPEQEAAFWREYWAHREGLDQGTRSIADYWSAVAAGLGTEFSPIDVHELWAIDHRGWLSVDPGTLAVLHALRAGGTRLALLSNAGADFSGWLRHGSFAPLFERVFVSGELGLVKPNSDIYEHVIAELGIAPEEFLFVDNRAENVEGARAVGGDGHVFTDAAGLERWLRGLAV
;
A
#
# COMPACT_ATOMS: atom_id res chain seq x y z
N MET A 1 10.44 -13.27 -19.24
CA MET A 1 10.37 -14.61 -18.64
C MET A 1 9.18 -14.61 -17.70
N THR A 2 8.24 -15.52 -17.90
CA THR A 2 7.07 -15.69 -17.03
C THR A 2 7.56 -16.05 -15.62
N PRO A 3 7.03 -15.46 -14.53
CA PRO A 3 7.29 -15.98 -13.20
C PRO A 3 6.76 -17.41 -13.17
N THR A 4 7.68 -18.39 -13.14
CA THR A 4 7.34 -19.77 -12.82
C THR A 4 6.65 -19.76 -11.45
N ALA A 5 5.57 -20.52 -11.29
CA ALA A 5 4.91 -20.66 -10.00
C ALA A 5 5.95 -21.04 -8.93
N LEU A 6 6.12 -20.19 -7.92
CA LEU A 6 7.05 -20.43 -6.83
C LEU A 6 6.57 -21.64 -6.02
N ALA A 7 7.53 -22.43 -5.50
CA ALA A 7 7.21 -23.54 -4.61
C ALA A 7 6.49 -23.02 -3.35
N PRO A 8 5.50 -23.77 -2.81
CA PRO A 8 4.75 -23.38 -1.61
C PRO A 8 5.65 -22.93 -0.45
N ILE A 9 5.17 -21.96 0.33
CA ILE A 9 5.83 -21.44 1.54
C ILE A 9 4.85 -21.60 2.70
N ALA A 10 5.21 -22.40 3.69
CA ALA A 10 4.39 -22.68 4.87
C ALA A 10 5.04 -22.04 6.12
N LEU A 11 4.29 -21.16 6.80
CA LEU A 11 4.77 -20.42 7.97
C LEU A 11 3.85 -20.56 9.19
N SER A 12 3.07 -21.63 9.27
CA SER A 12 2.16 -21.86 10.40
C SER A 12 2.95 -21.90 11.73
N PRO A 13 2.49 -21.22 12.80
CA PRO A 13 1.18 -20.56 12.93
C PRO A 13 1.12 -19.07 12.51
N ALA A 14 2.20 -18.51 11.95
CA ALA A 14 2.27 -17.09 11.61
C ALA A 14 1.26 -16.65 10.54
N VAL A 15 0.85 -15.39 10.65
CA VAL A 15 0.08 -14.65 9.65
C VAL A 15 0.99 -13.60 9.02
N VAL A 16 1.12 -13.63 7.70
CA VAL A 16 1.89 -12.61 6.97
C VAL A 16 0.95 -11.48 6.56
N VAL A 17 1.21 -10.28 7.05
CA VAL A 17 0.42 -9.07 6.82
C VAL A 17 1.18 -8.15 5.88
N PHE A 18 0.54 -7.80 4.76
CA PHE A 18 1.16 -7.03 3.69
C PHE A 18 0.64 -5.59 3.65
N ASP A 19 1.56 -4.64 3.51
CA ASP A 19 1.23 -3.35 2.92
C ASP A 19 0.84 -3.50 1.44
N TYR A 20 0.14 -2.49 0.92
CA TYR A 20 -0.25 -2.44 -0.48
C TYR A 20 0.73 -1.61 -1.33
N GLY A 21 1.02 -0.38 -0.94
CA GLY A 21 1.71 0.61 -1.77
C GLY A 21 3.16 0.24 -1.99
N GLU A 22 3.59 0.11 -3.24
CA GLU A 22 4.98 -0.27 -3.60
C GLU A 22 5.43 -1.64 -3.04
N VAL A 23 4.51 -2.43 -2.46
CA VAL A 23 4.72 -3.82 -2.03
C VAL A 23 3.94 -4.75 -2.96
N ILE A 24 2.62 -4.68 -2.92
CA ILE A 24 1.72 -5.40 -3.85
C ILE A 24 1.55 -4.58 -5.12
N SER A 25 1.40 -3.27 -4.97
CA SER A 25 1.27 -2.34 -6.08
C SER A 25 2.63 -1.93 -6.61
N ARG A 26 2.63 -1.43 -7.84
CA ARG A 26 3.73 -0.62 -8.37
C ARG A 26 3.40 0.85 -8.17
N GLU A 27 4.43 1.67 -8.13
CA GLU A 27 4.26 3.11 -8.25
C GLU A 27 3.65 3.45 -9.63
N PRO A 28 2.80 4.50 -9.74
CA PRO A 28 2.29 5.00 -11.01
C PRO A 28 3.39 5.22 -12.05
N GLY A 29 3.20 4.64 -13.24
CA GLY A 29 4.20 4.64 -14.31
C GLY A 29 4.22 5.96 -15.10
N PRO A 30 5.13 6.08 -16.10
CA PRO A 30 5.26 7.30 -16.92
C PRO A 30 3.95 7.74 -17.60
N ALA A 31 3.10 6.78 -18.01
CA ALA A 31 1.82 7.08 -18.65
C ALA A 31 0.81 7.69 -17.67
N ASP A 32 0.74 7.19 -16.43
CA ASP A 32 -0.15 7.73 -15.40
C ASP A 32 0.33 9.10 -14.93
N ARG A 33 1.64 9.26 -14.75
CA ARG A 33 2.28 10.54 -14.45
C ARG A 33 2.01 11.59 -15.53
N ALA A 34 2.17 11.21 -16.81
CA ALA A 34 1.87 12.10 -17.93
C ALA A 34 0.38 12.49 -17.99
N ALA A 35 -0.53 11.56 -17.67
CA ALA A 35 -1.96 11.83 -17.61
C ALA A 35 -2.30 12.83 -16.49
N LEU A 36 -1.68 12.72 -15.32
CA LEU A 36 -1.85 13.69 -14.22
C LEU A 36 -1.37 15.09 -14.62
N LEU A 37 -0.17 15.20 -15.18
CA LEU A 37 0.39 16.48 -15.62
C LEU A 37 -0.48 17.15 -16.70
N ALA A 38 -0.92 16.35 -17.69
CA ALA A 38 -1.82 16.82 -18.74
C ALA A 38 -3.16 17.30 -18.15
N ARG A 39 -3.73 16.55 -17.20
CA ARG A 39 -5.00 16.90 -16.56
C ARG A 39 -4.88 18.16 -15.70
N ALA A 40 -3.77 18.31 -15.00
CA ALA A 40 -3.46 19.49 -14.19
C ALA A 40 -3.03 20.70 -15.04
N ARG A 41 -2.88 20.55 -16.37
CA ARG A 41 -2.41 21.58 -17.31
C ARG A 41 -1.04 22.14 -16.91
N VAL A 42 -0.16 21.28 -16.40
CA VAL A 42 1.18 21.62 -15.93
C VAL A 42 2.11 21.80 -17.12
N SER A 43 2.83 22.92 -17.20
CA SER A 43 3.87 23.13 -18.21
C SER A 43 5.15 22.33 -17.86
N PRO A 44 6.05 22.06 -18.82
CA PRO A 44 7.32 21.38 -18.53
C PRO A 44 8.14 22.06 -17.42
N GLU A 45 8.09 23.38 -17.32
CA GLU A 45 8.79 24.17 -16.29
C GLU A 45 8.17 24.00 -14.90
N GLN A 46 6.89 23.63 -14.83
CA GLN A 46 6.14 23.45 -13.59
C GLN A 46 6.15 22.00 -13.08
N GLU A 47 6.60 21.03 -13.87
CA GLU A 47 6.55 19.60 -13.53
C GLU A 47 7.24 19.28 -12.19
N ALA A 48 8.44 19.82 -11.96
CA ALA A 48 9.16 19.62 -10.71
C ALA A 48 8.40 20.20 -9.50
N ALA A 49 7.70 21.33 -9.69
CA ALA A 49 6.86 21.91 -8.66
C ALA A 49 5.61 21.04 -8.41
N PHE A 50 4.95 20.55 -9.47
CA PHE A 50 3.78 19.68 -9.36
C PHE A 50 4.08 18.46 -8.50
N TRP A 51 5.17 17.74 -8.79
CA TRP A 51 5.52 16.55 -8.02
C TRP A 51 5.92 16.88 -6.58
N ARG A 52 6.59 18.02 -6.34
CA ARG A 52 6.89 18.46 -4.97
C ARG A 52 5.61 18.69 -4.17
N GLU A 53 4.65 19.43 -4.72
CA GLU A 53 3.39 19.71 -4.02
C GLU A 53 2.52 18.46 -3.87
N TYR A 54 2.46 17.62 -4.91
CA TYR A 54 1.80 16.32 -4.87
C TYR A 54 2.29 15.50 -3.66
N TRP A 55 3.61 15.29 -3.54
CA TRP A 55 4.17 14.49 -2.45
C TRP A 55 4.11 15.18 -1.09
N ALA A 56 4.23 16.51 -1.03
CA ALA A 56 4.16 17.26 0.24
C ALA A 56 2.79 17.12 0.94
N HIS A 57 1.72 16.91 0.18
CA HIS A 57 0.36 16.78 0.72
C HIS A 57 -0.16 15.34 0.74
N ARG A 58 0.58 14.40 0.14
CA ARG A 58 0.13 13.02 -0.13
C ARG A 58 -0.17 12.24 1.15
N GLU A 59 0.64 12.42 2.18
CA GLU A 59 0.51 11.67 3.43
C GLU A 59 -0.89 11.81 4.05
N GLY A 60 -1.47 13.02 4.06
CA GLY A 60 -2.81 13.22 4.62
C GLY A 60 -3.91 12.50 3.81
N LEU A 61 -3.76 12.42 2.49
CA LEU A 61 -4.68 11.67 1.63
C LEU A 61 -4.58 10.17 1.89
N ASP A 62 -3.35 9.63 1.88
CA ASP A 62 -3.11 8.20 2.09
C ASP A 62 -3.53 7.76 3.50
N GLN A 63 -3.42 8.62 4.51
CA GLN A 63 -3.88 8.30 5.85
C GLN A 63 -5.41 8.43 6.01
N GLY A 64 -6.11 9.02 5.04
CA GLY A 64 -7.53 9.35 5.12
C GLY A 64 -7.82 10.53 6.07
N THR A 65 -6.80 11.28 6.49
CA THR A 65 -6.93 12.45 7.39
C THR A 65 -7.19 13.75 6.63
N ARG A 66 -7.04 13.74 5.30
CA ARG A 66 -7.36 14.84 4.40
C ARG A 66 -8.35 14.38 3.33
N SER A 67 -9.32 15.22 3.01
CA SER A 67 -10.26 14.93 1.93
C SER A 67 -9.59 15.01 0.55
N ILE A 68 -10.14 14.31 -0.44
CA ILE A 68 -9.67 14.36 -1.84
C ILE A 68 -9.68 15.82 -2.35
N ALA A 69 -10.72 16.58 -2.03
CA ALA A 69 -10.84 17.98 -2.43
C ALA A 69 -9.73 18.83 -1.80
N ASP A 70 -9.53 18.73 -0.49
CA ASP A 70 -8.50 19.50 0.22
C ASP A 70 -7.09 19.14 -0.25
N TYR A 71 -6.84 17.87 -0.58
CA TYR A 71 -5.58 17.42 -1.14
C TYR A 71 -5.28 18.13 -2.47
N TRP A 72 -6.19 18.02 -3.44
CA TRP A 72 -5.98 18.64 -4.76
C TRP A 72 -6.00 20.16 -4.72
N SER A 73 -6.76 20.78 -3.81
CA SER A 73 -6.71 22.23 -3.56
C SER A 73 -5.34 22.67 -3.02
N ALA A 74 -4.72 21.89 -2.13
CA ALA A 74 -3.39 22.19 -1.61
C ALA A 74 -2.31 22.08 -2.71
N VAL A 75 -2.41 21.06 -3.57
CA VAL A 75 -1.54 20.91 -4.75
C VAL A 75 -1.69 22.10 -5.70
N ALA A 76 -2.92 22.51 -6.00
CA ALA A 76 -3.18 23.66 -6.87
C ALA A 76 -2.61 24.96 -6.28
N ALA A 77 -2.81 25.19 -4.97
CA ALA A 77 -2.31 26.37 -4.28
C ALA A 77 -0.77 26.48 -4.34
N GLY A 78 -0.05 25.37 -4.14
CA GLY A 78 1.40 25.34 -4.25
C GLY A 78 1.94 25.60 -5.68
N LEU A 79 1.08 25.45 -6.69
CA LEU A 79 1.37 25.78 -8.08
C LEU A 79 0.95 27.21 -8.46
N GLY A 80 0.29 27.94 -7.56
CA GLY A 80 -0.30 29.24 -7.87
C GLY A 80 -1.46 29.17 -8.87
N THR A 81 -2.19 28.05 -8.87
CA THR A 81 -3.35 27.82 -9.74
C THR A 81 -4.56 27.36 -8.93
N GLU A 82 -5.69 27.14 -9.61
CA GLU A 82 -6.89 26.56 -9.04
C GLU A 82 -7.39 25.42 -9.94
N PHE A 83 -7.81 24.33 -9.30
CA PHE A 83 -8.50 23.23 -9.96
C PHE A 83 -10.00 23.38 -9.75
N SER A 84 -10.77 23.31 -10.84
CA SER A 84 -12.23 23.23 -10.74
C SER A 84 -12.65 21.90 -10.09
N PRO A 85 -13.88 21.79 -9.59
CA PRO A 85 -14.39 20.51 -9.07
C PRO A 85 -14.28 19.35 -10.08
N ILE A 86 -14.44 19.64 -11.38
CA ILE A 86 -14.27 18.65 -12.46
C ILE A 86 -12.81 18.21 -12.56
N ASP A 87 -11.87 19.17 -12.46
CA ASP A 87 -10.43 18.86 -12.45
C ASP A 87 -10.07 17.96 -11.26
N VAL A 88 -10.60 18.24 -10.07
CA VAL A 88 -10.39 17.41 -8.87
C VAL A 88 -10.88 15.97 -9.06
N HIS A 89 -12.09 15.79 -9.60
CA HIS A 89 -12.63 14.44 -9.84
C HIS A 89 -11.80 13.63 -10.83
N GLU A 90 -11.37 14.25 -11.93
CA GLU A 90 -10.58 13.55 -12.95
C GLU A 90 -9.13 13.33 -12.50
N LEU A 91 -8.52 14.27 -11.76
CA LEU A 91 -7.21 14.08 -11.15
C LEU A 91 -7.21 12.92 -10.16
N TRP A 92 -8.21 12.86 -9.28
CA TRP A 92 -8.39 11.72 -8.38
C TRP A 92 -8.55 10.41 -9.15
N ALA A 93 -9.38 10.35 -10.19
CA ALA A 93 -9.59 9.13 -10.95
C ALA A 93 -8.31 8.63 -11.64
N ILE A 94 -7.50 9.55 -12.18
CA ILE A 94 -6.21 9.22 -12.81
C ILE A 94 -5.20 8.73 -11.75
N ASP A 95 -5.07 9.46 -10.64
CA ASP A 95 -4.19 9.09 -9.52
C ASP A 95 -4.57 7.70 -8.99
N HIS A 96 -5.82 7.53 -8.57
CA HIS A 96 -6.37 6.26 -8.07
C HIS A 96 -6.09 5.10 -9.02
N ARG A 97 -6.34 5.26 -10.32
CA ARG A 97 -6.07 4.23 -11.32
C ARG A 97 -4.58 3.89 -11.44
N GLY A 98 -3.70 4.88 -11.33
CA GLY A 98 -2.25 4.69 -11.39
C GLY A 98 -1.73 3.74 -10.32
N TRP A 99 -2.39 3.67 -9.16
CA TRP A 99 -2.04 2.79 -8.05
C TRP A 99 -2.62 1.37 -8.15
N LEU A 100 -3.40 1.05 -9.19
CA LEU A 100 -4.01 -0.29 -9.35
C LEU A 100 -3.08 -1.32 -10.03
N SER A 101 -1.92 -0.87 -10.51
CA SER A 101 -0.91 -1.75 -11.12
C SER A 101 -0.27 -2.62 -10.05
N VAL A 102 -0.22 -3.93 -10.27
CA VAL A 102 0.30 -4.93 -9.32
C VAL A 102 1.65 -5.48 -9.75
N ASP A 103 2.51 -5.82 -8.79
CA ASP A 103 3.79 -6.46 -9.07
C ASP A 103 3.64 -7.99 -9.21
N PRO A 104 3.96 -8.58 -10.39
CA PRO A 104 3.85 -10.02 -10.59
C PRO A 104 4.78 -10.85 -9.71
N GLY A 105 5.92 -10.30 -9.28
CA GLY A 105 6.83 -10.97 -8.36
C GLY A 105 6.20 -11.09 -6.97
N THR A 106 5.66 -10.00 -6.44
CA THR A 106 4.93 -10.03 -5.15
C THR A 106 3.71 -10.95 -5.24
N LEU A 107 2.94 -10.90 -6.34
CA LEU A 107 1.82 -11.84 -6.54
C LEU A 107 2.27 -13.30 -6.53
N ALA A 108 3.42 -13.63 -7.14
CA ALA A 108 3.95 -14.99 -7.11
C ALA A 108 4.26 -15.45 -5.67
N VAL A 109 4.80 -14.56 -4.83
CA VAL A 109 5.05 -14.85 -3.41
C VAL A 109 3.74 -15.05 -2.64
N LEU A 110 2.75 -14.18 -2.81
CA LEU A 110 1.43 -14.31 -2.17
C LEU A 110 0.77 -15.65 -2.52
N HIS A 111 0.83 -16.06 -3.80
CA HIS A 111 0.31 -17.35 -4.23
C HIS A 111 1.08 -18.54 -3.64
N ALA A 112 2.41 -18.43 -3.48
CA ALA A 112 3.20 -19.48 -2.83
C ALA A 112 2.87 -19.62 -1.34
N LEU A 113 2.68 -18.50 -0.63
CA LEU A 113 2.23 -18.50 0.77
C LEU A 113 0.85 -19.15 0.89
N ARG A 114 -0.10 -18.75 0.04
CA ARG A 114 -1.45 -19.33 0.01
C ARG A 114 -1.42 -20.83 -0.29
N ALA A 115 -0.60 -21.27 -1.24
CA ALA A 115 -0.45 -22.68 -1.59
C ALA A 115 0.18 -23.51 -0.46
N GLY A 116 1.02 -22.88 0.39
CA GLY A 116 1.57 -23.51 1.59
C GLY A 116 0.63 -23.51 2.80
N GLY A 117 -0.58 -22.96 2.66
CA GLY A 117 -1.55 -22.84 3.75
C GLY A 117 -1.25 -21.71 4.75
N THR A 118 -0.33 -20.80 4.42
CA THR A 118 -0.02 -19.63 5.25
C THR A 118 -1.18 -18.64 5.20
N ARG A 119 -1.59 -18.13 6.36
CA ARG A 119 -2.62 -17.11 6.50
C ARG A 119 -2.07 -15.75 6.05
N LEU A 120 -2.90 -14.97 5.36
CA LEU A 120 -2.52 -13.68 4.80
C LEU A 120 -3.54 -12.61 5.19
N ALA A 121 -3.07 -11.43 5.59
CA ALA A 121 -3.89 -10.23 5.72
C ALA A 121 -3.25 -9.03 5.01
N LEU A 122 -4.04 -7.99 4.77
CA LEU A 122 -3.58 -6.75 4.16
C LEU A 122 -3.79 -5.58 5.13
N LEU A 123 -2.78 -4.74 5.31
CA LEU A 123 -2.81 -3.53 6.14
C LEU A 123 -2.20 -2.36 5.38
N SER A 124 -3.05 -1.46 4.89
CA SER A 124 -2.62 -0.31 4.09
C SER A 124 -2.99 1.01 4.76
N ASN A 125 -2.04 1.94 4.79
CA ASN A 125 -2.37 3.35 4.96
C ASN A 125 -3.01 3.81 3.65
N ALA A 126 -4.35 3.83 3.60
CA ALA A 126 -5.11 4.29 2.45
C ALA A 126 -6.41 4.99 2.90
N GLY A 127 -6.89 5.90 2.05
CA GLY A 127 -8.21 6.50 2.19
C GLY A 127 -9.33 5.47 2.00
N ALA A 128 -10.50 5.75 2.59
CA ALA A 128 -11.68 4.88 2.48
C ALA A 128 -12.17 4.73 1.03
N ASP A 129 -11.85 5.68 0.15
CA ASP A 129 -12.12 5.62 -1.29
C ASP A 129 -11.35 4.48 -2.00
N PHE A 130 -10.23 4.03 -1.44
CA PHE A 130 -9.40 2.95 -1.97
C PHE A 130 -9.82 1.56 -1.47
N SER A 131 -10.65 1.49 -0.43
CA SER A 131 -10.98 0.22 0.25
C SER A 131 -11.70 -0.78 -0.65
N GLY A 132 -12.52 -0.29 -1.58
CA GLY A 132 -13.21 -1.13 -2.56
C GLY A 132 -12.24 -1.97 -3.40
N TRP A 133 -11.15 -1.38 -3.88
CA TRP A 133 -10.12 -2.12 -4.61
C TRP A 133 -9.38 -3.11 -3.71
N LEU A 134 -9.03 -2.72 -2.49
CA LEU A 134 -8.33 -3.61 -1.56
C LEU A 134 -9.18 -4.82 -1.15
N ARG A 135 -10.50 -4.66 -1.03
CA ARG A 135 -11.45 -5.72 -0.62
C ARG A 135 -11.99 -6.57 -1.78
N HIS A 136 -11.99 -6.04 -3.00
CA HIS A 136 -12.66 -6.67 -4.14
C HIS A 136 -11.77 -6.79 -5.40
N GLY A 137 -10.53 -6.32 -5.34
CA GLY A 137 -9.55 -6.47 -6.41
C GLY A 137 -9.14 -7.92 -6.66
N SER A 138 -8.39 -8.15 -7.73
CA SER A 138 -8.05 -9.51 -8.20
C SER A 138 -7.26 -10.35 -7.18
N PHE A 139 -6.48 -9.71 -6.30
CA PHE A 139 -5.71 -10.36 -5.24
C PHE A 139 -6.51 -10.54 -3.93
N ALA A 140 -7.65 -9.86 -3.77
CA ALA A 140 -8.38 -9.82 -2.50
C ALA A 140 -8.74 -11.21 -1.95
N PRO A 141 -9.11 -12.23 -2.77
CA PRO A 141 -9.40 -13.58 -2.26
C PRO A 141 -8.21 -14.29 -1.58
N LEU A 142 -6.98 -13.78 -1.71
CA LEU A 142 -5.81 -14.33 -1.03
C LEU A 142 -5.82 -14.00 0.47
N PHE A 143 -6.43 -12.88 0.84
CA PHE A 143 -6.40 -12.32 2.19
C PHE A 143 -7.64 -12.73 2.99
N GLU A 144 -7.44 -13.17 4.23
CA GLU A 144 -8.55 -13.48 5.14
C GLU A 144 -9.17 -12.22 5.75
N ARG A 145 -8.38 -11.13 5.85
CA ARG A 145 -8.80 -9.81 6.33
C ARG A 145 -8.06 -8.71 5.58
N VAL A 146 -8.73 -7.57 5.43
CA VAL A 146 -8.21 -6.34 4.81
C VAL A 146 -8.50 -5.18 5.77
N PHE A 147 -7.45 -4.48 6.17
CA PHE A 147 -7.44 -3.34 7.09
C PHE A 147 -6.99 -2.08 6.34
N VAL A 148 -7.80 -1.02 6.43
CA VAL A 148 -7.59 0.25 5.72
C VAL A 148 -7.56 1.37 6.75
N SER A 149 -6.45 2.09 6.87
CA SER A 149 -6.24 3.11 7.92
C SER A 149 -7.37 4.14 7.98
N GLY A 150 -7.80 4.66 6.81
CA GLY A 150 -8.86 5.66 6.72
C GLY A 150 -10.23 5.19 7.19
N GLU A 151 -10.50 3.88 7.20
CA GLU A 151 -11.74 3.30 7.74
C GLU A 151 -11.65 3.09 9.25
N LEU A 152 -10.44 2.84 9.77
CA LEU A 152 -10.18 2.54 11.18
C LEU A 152 -9.93 3.80 12.01
N GLY A 153 -9.49 4.89 11.39
CA GLY A 153 -8.99 6.08 12.10
C GLY A 153 -7.67 5.82 12.84
N LEU A 154 -6.96 4.74 12.49
CA LEU A 154 -5.66 4.32 13.03
C LEU A 154 -4.65 4.32 11.89
N VAL A 155 -3.37 4.55 12.16
CA VAL A 155 -2.36 4.75 11.09
C VAL A 155 -1.01 4.14 11.44
N LYS A 156 -0.34 3.51 10.48
CA LYS A 156 1.07 3.11 10.63
C LYS A 156 1.95 4.37 10.66
N PRO A 157 2.97 4.47 11.54
CA PRO A 157 3.54 3.41 12.38
C PRO A 157 3.08 3.43 13.86
N ASN A 158 1.91 3.97 14.18
CA ASN A 158 1.44 4.01 15.57
C ASN A 158 1.12 2.59 16.08
N SER A 159 1.43 2.29 17.34
CA SER A 159 1.27 0.93 17.88
C SER A 159 -0.17 0.42 17.86
N ASP A 160 -1.14 1.33 18.02
CA ASP A 160 -2.57 1.06 18.08
C ASP A 160 -3.12 0.33 16.84
N ILE A 161 -2.63 0.62 15.63
CA ILE A 161 -3.07 -0.07 14.41
C ILE A 161 -2.60 -1.53 14.38
N TYR A 162 -1.38 -1.81 14.84
CA TYR A 162 -0.84 -3.17 14.85
C TYR A 162 -1.50 -4.00 15.95
N GLU A 163 -1.69 -3.42 17.14
CA GLU A 163 -2.43 -4.04 18.24
C GLU A 163 -3.87 -4.38 17.82
N HIS A 164 -4.54 -3.47 17.11
CA HIS A 164 -5.87 -3.72 16.55
C HIS A 164 -5.88 -4.89 15.55
N VAL A 165 -4.92 -4.92 14.62
CA VAL A 165 -4.80 -5.99 13.62
C VAL A 165 -4.53 -7.34 14.27
N ILE A 166 -3.60 -7.41 15.23
CA ILE A 166 -3.27 -8.63 15.98
C ILE A 166 -4.53 -9.16 16.70
N ALA A 167 -5.28 -8.27 17.37
CA ALA A 167 -6.51 -8.64 18.06
C ALA A 167 -7.60 -9.15 17.11
N GLU A 168 -7.83 -8.47 15.98
CA GLU A 168 -8.84 -8.85 14.97
C GLU A 168 -8.50 -10.16 14.23
N LEU A 169 -7.22 -10.47 14.09
CA LEU A 169 -6.73 -11.75 13.53
C LEU A 169 -6.76 -12.88 14.55
N GLY A 170 -6.90 -12.57 15.85
CA GLY A 170 -6.92 -13.54 16.94
C GLY A 170 -5.60 -14.29 17.10
N ILE A 171 -4.47 -13.59 16.91
CA ILE A 171 -3.12 -14.17 16.96
C ILE A 171 -2.30 -13.59 18.11
N ALA A 172 -1.21 -14.28 18.47
CA ALA A 172 -0.20 -13.73 19.37
C ALA A 172 0.71 -12.74 18.60
N PRO A 173 1.32 -11.75 19.28
CA PRO A 173 2.24 -10.81 18.62
C PRO A 173 3.36 -11.50 17.83
N GLU A 174 3.97 -12.56 18.36
CA GLU A 174 5.03 -13.32 17.71
C GLU A 174 4.59 -14.06 16.43
N GLU A 175 3.29 -14.21 16.20
CA GLU A 175 2.72 -14.78 14.97
C GLU A 175 2.48 -13.71 13.89
N PHE A 176 2.66 -12.43 14.19
CA PHE A 176 2.46 -11.30 13.28
C PHE A 176 3.75 -10.99 12.50
N LEU A 177 3.76 -11.33 11.20
CA LEU A 177 4.86 -11.02 10.29
C LEU A 177 4.45 -9.90 9.32
N PHE A 178 5.04 -8.73 9.44
CA PHE A 178 4.65 -7.56 8.66
C PHE A 178 5.60 -7.24 7.50
N VAL A 179 5.06 -6.96 6.31
CA VAL A 179 5.84 -6.61 5.12
C VAL A 179 5.42 -5.22 4.64
N ASP A 180 6.37 -4.28 4.62
CA ASP A 180 6.12 -2.87 4.27
C ASP A 180 7.39 -2.26 3.66
N ASN A 181 7.27 -1.31 2.73
CA ASN A 181 8.43 -0.66 2.11
C ASN A 181 9.08 0.39 3.02
N ARG A 182 8.39 0.86 4.07
CA ARG A 182 8.87 1.88 5.01
C ARG A 182 9.45 1.23 6.27
N ALA A 183 10.71 1.56 6.58
CA ALA A 183 11.41 1.02 7.74
C ALA A 183 10.69 1.36 9.05
N GLU A 184 10.17 2.58 9.19
CA GLU A 184 9.42 3.00 10.38
C GLU A 184 8.15 2.17 10.62
N ASN A 185 7.47 1.73 9.56
CA ASN A 185 6.28 0.89 9.67
C ASN A 185 6.65 -0.53 10.11
N VAL A 186 7.80 -1.05 9.67
CA VAL A 186 8.32 -2.35 10.11
C VAL A 186 8.77 -2.30 11.56
N GLU A 187 9.43 -1.20 11.98
CA GLU A 187 9.80 -1.02 13.39
C GLU A 187 8.58 -0.88 14.30
N GLY A 188 7.49 -0.26 13.83
CA GLY A 188 6.21 -0.24 14.56
C GLY A 188 5.64 -1.63 14.83
N ALA A 189 5.68 -2.53 13.84
CA ALA A 189 5.28 -3.92 14.00
C ALA A 189 6.17 -4.69 14.99
N ARG A 190 7.49 -4.46 14.96
CA ARG A 190 8.45 -5.05 15.90
C ARG A 190 8.23 -4.54 17.33
N ALA A 191 7.90 -3.27 17.50
CA ALA A 191 7.69 -2.65 18.80
C ALA A 191 6.50 -3.27 19.57
N VAL A 192 5.52 -3.83 18.87
CA VAL A 192 4.37 -4.53 19.50
C VAL A 192 4.61 -6.03 19.71
N GLY A 193 5.81 -6.55 19.41
CA GLY A 193 6.19 -7.95 19.63
C GLY A 193 6.12 -8.85 18.39
N GLY A 194 5.78 -8.30 17.23
CA GLY A 194 5.88 -9.03 15.95
C GLY A 194 7.27 -9.00 15.34
N ASP A 195 7.37 -9.44 14.10
CA ASP A 195 8.56 -9.25 13.26
C ASP A 195 8.14 -8.69 11.90
N GLY A 196 9.10 -8.25 11.10
CA GLY A 196 8.81 -7.74 9.78
C GLY A 196 10.00 -7.58 8.85
N HIS A 197 9.66 -7.27 7.60
CA HIS A 197 10.58 -7.15 6.49
C HIS A 197 10.38 -5.81 5.79
N VAL A 198 11.47 -5.03 5.70
CA VAL A 198 11.51 -3.83 4.86
C VAL A 198 11.59 -4.29 3.41
N PHE A 199 10.48 -4.17 2.70
CA PHE A 199 10.34 -4.62 1.33
C PHE A 199 11.20 -3.78 0.38
N THR A 200 12.04 -4.44 -0.40
CA THR A 200 12.81 -3.82 -1.50
C THR A 200 12.43 -4.40 -2.85
N ASP A 201 12.26 -5.72 -2.91
CA ASP A 201 11.82 -6.45 -4.09
C ASP A 201 11.27 -7.83 -3.69
N ALA A 202 10.52 -8.45 -4.60
CA ALA A 202 9.88 -9.74 -4.38
C ALA A 202 10.88 -10.88 -4.12
N ALA A 203 12.11 -10.81 -4.66
CA ALA A 203 13.11 -11.85 -4.46
C ALA A 203 13.72 -11.77 -3.06
N GLY A 204 13.92 -10.58 -2.52
CA GLY A 204 14.32 -10.30 -1.15
C GLY A 204 13.27 -10.78 -0.16
N LEU A 205 12.01 -10.44 -0.43
CA LEU A 205 10.86 -10.93 0.33
C LEU A 205 10.80 -12.46 0.35
N GLU A 206 10.91 -13.11 -0.82
CA GLU A 206 10.90 -14.58 -0.92
C GLU A 206 12.02 -15.20 -0.08
N ARG A 207 13.27 -14.69 -0.20
CA ARG A 207 14.41 -15.19 0.57
C ARG A 207 14.18 -15.07 2.08
N TRP A 208 13.65 -13.93 2.53
CA TRP A 208 13.35 -13.71 3.94
C TRP A 208 12.30 -14.71 4.45
N LEU A 209 11.15 -14.82 3.77
CA LEU A 209 10.09 -15.75 4.14
C LEU A 209 10.57 -17.21 4.18
N ARG A 210 11.37 -17.64 3.20
CA ARG A 210 11.92 -19.00 3.18
C ARG A 210 12.92 -19.25 4.31
N GLY A 211 13.62 -18.23 4.79
CA GLY A 211 14.50 -18.34 5.95
C GLY A 211 13.76 -18.57 7.27
N LEU A 212 12.46 -18.24 7.32
CA LEU A 212 11.58 -18.47 8.47
C LEU A 212 10.84 -19.82 8.41
N ALA A 213 10.72 -20.40 7.21
CA ALA A 213 10.05 -21.68 7.03
C ALA A 213 10.90 -22.82 7.62
N VAL A 214 10.27 -23.69 8.42
CA VAL A 214 10.87 -24.87 9.06
C VAL A 214 10.63 -26.12 8.22
#